data_AF-A0A6N7FQC5-F1
#
_entry.id   AF-A0A6N7FQC5-F1
#
_cell.length_a   1.000
_cell.length_b   1.000
_cell.length_c   1.000
_cell.angle_alpha   90.00
_cell.angle_beta   90.00
_cell.angle_gamma   90.00
#
_symmetry.space_group_name_H-M   'P 1'
#
loop_
_entity.id
_entity.type
_entity.pdbx_description
1 polymer ?
#
loop_
_entity_poly.entity_id
_entity_poly.type
_entity_poly.pdbx_seq_one_letter_code
_entity_poly.pdbx_strand_id
1 'polypeptide(L)'
;MLRPVRDDEEGGQPGVPAYPCRRRGTRRGSPAPRGSRARRPVTSLICLALGIYSLLILVRIVLSWFPISSGGLMASVYGVLFSATEPVLGAIRRVIPPVRMGAMGLDLSPLIVLFGLQILRGVIC
;
A
#
# COMPACT_ATOMS: atom_id res chain seq x y z
N MET A 1 -77.73 68.67 16.31
CA MET A 1 -78.51 67.66 15.55
C MET A 1 -78.21 67.83 14.07
N LEU A 2 -77.51 66.88 13.45
CA LEU A 2 -77.78 66.36 12.11
C LEU A 2 -76.78 65.20 11.86
N ARG A 3 -77.38 64.02 11.76
CA ARG A 3 -76.86 62.72 11.29
C ARG A 3 -76.54 62.81 9.77
N PRO A 4 -76.24 61.69 9.07
CA PRO A 4 -75.16 60.71 9.19
C PRO A 4 -74.52 60.51 7.79
N VAL A 5 -73.74 59.45 7.58
CA VAL A 5 -73.78 58.50 6.42
C VAL A 5 -72.41 57.84 6.23
N ARG A 6 -72.47 56.52 6.29
CA ARG A 6 -71.56 55.42 5.92
C ARG A 6 -71.93 55.05 4.46
N ASP A 7 -71.19 54.41 3.59
CA ASP A 7 -70.02 53.53 3.59
C ASP A 7 -69.16 53.98 2.36
N ASP A 8 -68.00 53.43 2.04
CA ASP A 8 -67.83 52.23 1.21
C ASP A 8 -66.31 51.94 1.17
N GLU A 9 -65.91 50.67 1.41
CA GLU A 9 -65.30 49.77 0.40
C GLU A 9 -63.95 50.26 -0.15
N GLU A 10 -62.89 49.50 -0.32
CA GLU A 10 -62.59 48.07 -0.29
C GLU A 10 -61.07 48.03 -0.52
N GLY A 11 -60.38 46.98 -0.06
CA GLY A 11 -59.08 46.66 -0.66
C GLY A 11 -58.06 46.01 0.25
N GLY A 12 -58.01 44.68 0.20
CA GLY A 12 -56.73 43.97 0.28
C GLY A 12 -56.46 43.15 1.53
N GLN A 13 -57.07 41.96 1.60
CA GLN A 13 -56.47 40.76 2.18
C GLN A 13 -55.12 40.44 1.50
N PRO A 14 -54.29 39.46 1.95
CA PRO A 14 -54.36 38.59 3.13
C PRO A 14 -52.97 38.41 3.81
N GLY A 15 -52.85 37.49 4.76
CA GLY A 15 -51.60 36.71 4.89
C GLY A 15 -50.98 36.69 6.27
N VAL A 16 -51.59 35.91 7.17
CA VAL A 16 -50.90 35.31 8.31
C VAL A 16 -49.66 34.55 7.78
N PRO A 17 -48.42 34.85 8.21
CA PRO A 17 -47.32 33.95 7.93
C PRO A 17 -47.48 32.70 8.80
N ALA A 18 -47.92 31.63 8.16
CA ALA A 18 -47.84 30.27 8.66
C ALA A 18 -46.36 29.80 8.60
N TYR A 19 -45.72 29.67 9.77
CA TYR A 19 -44.67 28.72 10.25
C TYR A 19 -43.62 28.16 9.23
N PRO A 20 -42.36 27.83 9.65
CA PRO A 20 -42.14 26.63 10.47
C PRO A 20 -41.08 26.77 11.57
N CYS A 21 -41.36 26.12 12.71
CA CYS A 21 -40.35 25.68 13.66
C CYS A 21 -39.53 24.54 13.01
N ARG A 22 -38.39 24.86 12.41
CA ARG A 22 -37.55 23.88 11.68
C ARG A 22 -36.66 23.11 12.63
N ARG A 23 -37.24 22.14 13.33
CA ARG A 23 -36.49 21.07 14.00
C ARG A 23 -36.10 20.02 12.96
N ARG A 24 -34.85 20.02 12.49
CA ARG A 24 -34.26 18.79 11.92
C ARG A 24 -32.74 18.80 12.01
N GLY A 25 -32.24 18.18 13.09
CA GLY A 25 -30.89 17.65 13.14
C GLY A 25 -30.68 16.75 11.93
N THR A 26 -29.79 17.19 11.05
CA THR A 26 -29.29 16.34 9.97
C THR A 26 -27.93 15.85 10.44
N ARG A 27 -27.98 14.60 10.87
CA ARG A 27 -26.88 13.67 11.09
C ARG A 27 -25.65 14.09 10.29
N ARG A 28 -24.60 14.49 10.99
CA ARG A 28 -23.24 14.43 10.47
C ARG A 28 -23.07 13.02 9.91
N GLY A 29 -23.06 12.89 8.59
CA GLY A 29 -22.83 11.61 7.93
C GLY A 29 -21.48 11.11 8.45
N SER A 30 -21.52 10.10 9.30
CA SER A 30 -20.32 9.31 9.57
C SER A 30 -19.84 8.83 8.21
N PRO A 31 -18.60 9.15 7.77
CA PRO A 31 -18.07 8.53 6.58
C PRO A 31 -18.11 7.02 6.85
N ALA A 32 -18.93 6.31 6.08
CA ALA A 32 -18.99 4.86 6.14
C ALA A 32 -17.55 4.34 6.00
N PRO A 33 -17.08 3.46 6.90
CA PRO A 33 -15.77 2.88 6.74
C PRO A 33 -15.74 2.21 5.37
N ARG A 34 -14.94 2.78 4.46
CA ARG A 34 -14.68 2.22 3.14
C ARG A 34 -14.38 0.75 3.35
N GLY A 35 -15.22 -0.08 2.75
CA GLY A 35 -15.17 -1.52 2.91
C GLY A 35 -13.73 -1.99 2.95
N SER A 36 -13.40 -2.68 4.04
CA SER A 36 -12.26 -3.57 4.13
C SER A 36 -12.36 -4.45 2.89
N ARG A 37 -11.67 -4.02 1.82
CA ARG A 37 -11.42 -4.80 0.62
C ARG A 37 -11.02 -6.15 1.18
N ALA A 38 -11.85 -7.17 0.97
CA ALA A 38 -11.53 -8.53 1.36
C ALA A 38 -10.32 -8.92 0.51
N ARG A 39 -9.13 -8.47 0.93
CA ARG A 39 -7.83 -8.87 0.40
C ARG A 39 -7.86 -10.36 0.64
N ARG A 40 -7.97 -11.11 -0.44
CA ARG A 40 -7.93 -12.57 -0.38
C ARG A 40 -6.74 -12.94 0.51
N PRO A 41 -6.94 -13.69 1.61
CA PRO A 41 -5.90 -13.90 2.60
C PRO A 41 -4.65 -14.51 1.94
N VAL A 42 -4.87 -15.35 0.92
CA VAL A 42 -3.83 -15.92 0.06
C VAL A 42 -2.97 -14.84 -0.61
N THR A 43 -3.58 -13.83 -1.24
CA THR A 43 -2.84 -12.72 -1.86
C THR A 43 -2.03 -11.95 -0.80
N SER A 44 -2.60 -11.73 0.39
CA SER A 44 -1.87 -11.07 1.49
C SER A 44 -0.65 -11.86 1.95
N LEU A 45 -0.76 -13.19 2.05
CA LEU A 45 0.34 -14.08 2.40
C LEU A 45 1.44 -14.07 1.33
N ILE A 46 1.06 -14.12 0.05
CA ILE A 46 2.01 -14.05 -1.06
C ILE A 46 2.77 -12.72 -1.05
N CYS A 47 2.06 -11.60 -0.87
CA CYS A 47 2.67 -10.28 -0.80
C CYS A 47 3.64 -10.12 0.36
N LEU A 48 3.31 -10.72 1.51
CA LEU A 48 4.21 -10.78 2.66
C LEU A 48 5.45 -11.60 2.35
N ALA A 49 5.29 -12.81 1.79
CA ALA A 49 6.39 -13.69 1.43
C ALA A 49 7.34 -13.05 0.40
N LEU A 50 6.79 -12.41 -0.64
CA LEU A 50 7.55 -11.65 -1.63
C LEU A 50 8.32 -10.49 -0.95
N GLY A 51 7.72 -9.80 0.01
CA GLY A 51 8.38 -8.76 0.78
C GLY A 51 9.56 -9.26 1.61
N ILE A 52 9.38 -10.37 2.31
CA ILE A 52 10.46 -11.03 3.08
C ILE A 52 11.58 -11.47 2.14
N TYR A 53 11.24 -12.08 1.01
CA TYR A 53 12.23 -12.54 0.04
C TYR A 53 13.01 -11.37 -0.59
N SER A 54 12.34 -10.24 -0.90
CA SER A 54 13.04 -9.01 -1.31
C SER A 54 14.03 -8.51 -0.26
N LEU A 55 13.68 -8.60 1.03
CA LEU A 55 14.58 -8.24 2.13
C LEU A 55 15.81 -9.17 2.18
N LEU A 56 15.63 -10.48 2.02
CA LEU A 56 16.74 -11.44 1.98
C LEU A 56 17.72 -11.14 0.85
N ILE A 57 17.19 -10.81 -0.33
CA ILE A 57 18.01 -10.42 -1.48
C ILE A 57 18.73 -9.10 -1.23
N LEU A 58 18.07 -8.12 -0.59
CA LEU A 58 18.70 -6.87 -0.20
C LEU A 58 19.87 -7.11 0.76
N VAL A 59 19.67 -7.93 1.79
CA VAL A 59 20.73 -8.33 2.73
C VAL A 59 21.88 -8.99 1.98
N ARG A 60 21.59 -9.85 0.99
CA ARG A 60 22.63 -10.48 0.16
C ARG A 60 23.44 -9.47 -0.65
N ILE A 61 22.78 -8.44 -1.21
CA ILE A 61 23.46 -7.35 -1.92
C ILE A 61 24.35 -6.57 -0.97
N VAL A 62 23.88 -6.25 0.25
CA VAL A 62 24.71 -5.57 1.25
C VAL A 62 25.90 -6.45 1.63
N LEU A 63 25.67 -7.73 1.97
CA LEU A 63 26.71 -8.67 2.36
C LEU A 63 27.74 -8.93 1.25
N SER A 64 27.40 -8.78 -0.02
CA SER A 64 28.38 -8.96 -1.10
C SER A 64 29.44 -7.87 -1.14
N TRP A 65 29.20 -6.71 -0.51
CA TRP A 65 30.15 -5.60 -0.41
C TRP A 65 31.04 -5.72 0.84
N PHE A 66 30.65 -6.57 1.80
CA PHE A 66 31.44 -6.83 2.99
C PHE A 66 32.37 -8.03 2.75
N PRO A 67 33.68 -7.87 2.95
CA PRO A 67 34.60 -9.00 2.89
C PRO A 67 34.32 -9.94 4.07
N ILE A 68 33.86 -11.15 3.78
CA ILE A 68 33.53 -12.15 4.79
C ILE A 68 34.82 -12.85 5.20
N SER A 69 35.30 -12.59 6.42
CA SER A 69 36.43 -13.32 6.97
C SER A 69 36.03 -14.75 7.35
N SER A 70 36.81 -15.73 6.89
CA SER A 70 36.62 -17.15 7.20
C SER A 70 36.86 -17.39 8.69
N GLY A 71 35.79 -17.60 9.47
CA GLY A 71 35.87 -17.97 10.89
C GLY A 71 34.89 -17.28 11.83
N GLY A 72 34.11 -16.30 11.35
CA GLY A 72 33.12 -15.59 12.18
C GLY A 72 31.68 -16.08 12.00
N LEU A 73 30.79 -15.65 12.90
CA LEU A 73 29.32 -15.82 12.80
C LEU A 73 28.77 -15.37 11.43
N MET A 74 29.40 -14.35 10.83
CA MET A 74 29.05 -13.85 9.50
C MET A 74 29.25 -14.86 8.37
N ALA A 75 30.25 -15.74 8.47
CA ALA A 75 30.48 -16.81 7.48
C ALA A 75 29.37 -17.86 7.55
N SER A 76 28.92 -18.22 8.75
CA SER A 76 27.80 -19.16 8.95
C SER A 76 26.48 -18.58 8.44
N VAL A 77 26.19 -17.31 8.75
CA VAL A 77 24.99 -16.63 8.25
C VAL A 77 25.02 -16.54 6.73
N TYR A 78 26.16 -16.16 6.14
CA TYR A 78 26.30 -16.13 4.70
C TYR A 78 26.14 -17.50 4.06
N GLY A 79 26.68 -18.56 4.66
CA GLY A 79 26.52 -19.94 4.17
C GLY A 79 25.06 -20.39 4.16
N VAL A 80 24.29 -20.10 5.21
CA VAL A 80 22.85 -20.38 5.26
C VAL A 80 22.10 -19.57 4.21
N LEU A 81 22.42 -18.28 4.09
CA LEU A 81 21.80 -17.39 3.12
C LEU A 81 22.10 -17.87 1.69
N PHE A 82 23.34 -18.25 1.41
CA PHE A 82 23.81 -18.80 0.15
C PHE A 82 23.05 -20.07 -0.19
N SER A 83 22.96 -21.04 0.72
CA SER A 83 22.22 -22.29 0.51
C SER A 83 20.72 -22.06 0.27
N ALA A 84 20.10 -21.12 0.98
CA ALA A 84 18.67 -20.81 0.81
C ALA A 84 18.36 -20.16 -0.54
N THR A 85 19.34 -19.47 -1.13
CA THR A 85 19.14 -18.67 -2.34
C THR A 85 19.82 -19.28 -3.58
N GLU A 86 20.72 -20.24 -3.40
CA GLU A 86 21.32 -21.10 -4.42
C GLU A 86 20.31 -21.78 -5.35
N PRO A 87 19.17 -22.36 -4.91
CA PRO A 87 18.24 -22.97 -5.86
C PRO A 87 17.69 -21.98 -6.89
N VAL A 88 17.53 -20.71 -6.50
CA VAL A 88 17.03 -19.64 -7.38
C VAL A 88 18.17 -19.03 -8.19
N LEU A 89 19.29 -18.69 -7.54
CA LEU A 89 20.43 -18.07 -8.23
C LEU A 89 21.20 -19.05 -9.11
N GLY A 90 21.32 -20.30 -8.71
CA GLY A 90 21.96 -21.36 -9.49
C GLY A 90 21.22 -21.63 -10.81
N ALA A 91 19.89 -21.59 -10.79
CA ALA A 91 19.09 -21.65 -12.01
C ALA A 91 19.38 -20.47 -12.95
N ILE A 92 19.52 -19.26 -12.41
CA ILE A 92 19.84 -18.05 -13.17
C ILE A 92 21.31 -18.05 -13.66
N ARG A 93 22.25 -18.56 -12.86
CA ARG A 93 23.68 -18.67 -13.19
C ARG A 93 23.95 -19.58 -14.38
N ARG A 94 23.03 -20.52 -14.69
CA ARG A 94 23.10 -21.31 -15.92
C ARG A 94 22.83 -20.48 -17.19
N VAL A 95 22.12 -19.36 -17.05
CA VAL A 95 21.79 -18.46 -18.16
C VAL A 95 22.79 -17.32 -18.25
N ILE A 96 23.21 -16.78 -17.10
CA ILE A 96 24.15 -15.66 -17.03
C ILE A 96 25.31 -16.06 -16.12
N PRO A 97 26.49 -16.41 -16.68
CA PRO A 97 27.67 -16.74 -15.90
C PRO A 97 28.02 -15.61 -14.93
N PRO A 98 28.45 -15.92 -13.69
CA PRO A 98 28.84 -14.91 -12.73
C PRO A 98 30.05 -14.12 -13.26
N VAL A 99 29.90 -12.80 -13.40
CA VAL A 99 30.99 -11.90 -13.74
C VAL A 99 31.91 -11.75 -12.54
N ARG A 100 33.08 -12.41 -12.60
CA ARG A 100 34.15 -12.21 -11.62
C ARG A 100 34.85 -10.89 -11.91
N MET A 101 34.85 -9.97 -10.95
CA MET A 101 35.50 -8.66 -11.10
C MET A 101 36.69 -8.60 -10.13
N GLY A 102 37.88 -8.95 -10.63
CA GLY A 102 39.11 -8.98 -9.83
C GLY A 102 39.16 -10.09 -8.79
N ALA A 103 39.64 -9.76 -7.57
CA ALA A 103 39.78 -10.71 -6.45
C ALA A 103 38.45 -10.98 -5.70
N MET A 104 37.36 -10.26 -6.04
CA MET A 104 36.06 -10.35 -5.38
C MET A 104 35.01 -10.75 -6.41
N GLY A 105 34.29 -11.84 -6.17
CA GLY A 105 33.20 -12.28 -7.03
C GLY A 105 31.96 -11.40 -6.81
N LEU A 106 31.69 -10.47 -7.72
CA LEU A 106 30.46 -9.68 -7.71
C LEU A 106 29.34 -10.46 -8.42
N ASP A 107 28.47 -11.08 -7.63
CA ASP A 107 27.27 -11.72 -8.16
C ASP A 107 26.25 -10.64 -8.58
N LEU A 108 26.00 -10.46 -9.89
CA LEU A 108 24.89 -9.62 -10.39
C LEU A 108 23.52 -10.30 -10.27
N SER A 109 23.50 -11.61 -10.03
CA SER A 109 22.26 -12.40 -9.94
C SER A 109 21.29 -11.93 -8.85
N PRO A 110 21.70 -11.57 -7.60
CA PRO A 110 20.81 -10.99 -6.60
C PRO A 110 20.14 -9.70 -7.09
N LEU A 111 20.86 -8.87 -7.85
CA LEU A 111 20.32 -7.62 -8.39
C LEU A 111 19.20 -7.90 -9.40
N ILE A 112 19.43 -8.85 -10.32
CA ILE A 112 18.40 -9.27 -11.31
C ILE A 112 17.17 -9.85 -10.59
N VAL A 113 17.39 -10.71 -9.59
CA VAL A 113 16.31 -11.30 -8.79
C VAL A 113 15.51 -10.20 -8.07
N LEU A 114 16.20 -9.19 -7.50
CA LEU A 114 15.54 -8.06 -6.86
C LEU A 114 14.60 -7.33 -7.83
N PHE A 115 15.08 -7.01 -9.04
CA PHE A 115 14.24 -6.37 -10.06
C PHE A 115 13.05 -7.24 -10.47
N GLY A 116 13.27 -8.54 -10.68
CA GLY A 116 12.19 -9.49 -11.00
C GLY A 116 11.14 -9.56 -9.90
N LEU A 117 11.55 -9.61 -8.63
CA LEU A 117 10.63 -9.61 -7.48
C LEU A 117 9.85 -8.32 -7.36
N GLN A 118 10.47 -7.16 -7.62
CA GLN A 118 9.78 -5.87 -7.53
C GLN A 118 8.67 -5.77 -8.57
N ILE A 119 8.93 -6.22 -9.80
CA ILE A 119 7.92 -6.30 -10.86
C ILE A 119 6.82 -7.29 -10.45
N LEU A 120 7.21 -8.50 -10.02
CA LEU A 120 6.26 -9.55 -9.64
C LEU A 120 5.35 -9.12 -8.48
N ARG A 121 5.91 -8.46 -7.46
CA ARG A 121 5.16 -7.89 -6.34
C ARG A 121 4.21 -6.78 -6.80
N GLY A 122 4.66 -5.90 -7.69
CA GLY A 122 3.80 -4.82 -8.24
C GLY A 122 2.62 -5.35 -9.04
N VAL A 123 2.79 -6.48 -9.74
CA VAL A 123 1.71 -7.13 -10.51
C VAL A 123 0.70 -7.85 -9.59
N ILE A 124 1.14 -8.37 -8.44
CA ILE A 124 0.33 -9.24 -7.58
C ILE A 124 -0.40 -8.51 -6.43
N CYS A 125 0.10 -7.38 -5.90
CA CYS A 125 -0.21 -6.91 -4.52
C CYS A 125 -1.12 -5.67 -4.26
#